data_AF-A0A7R9ZWN7-F1
#
_entry.id   AF-A0A7R9ZWN7-F1
#
_cell.length_a   1.000
_cell.length_b   1.000
_cell.length_c   1.000
_cell.angle_alpha   90.00
_cell.angle_beta   90.00
_cell.angle_gamma   90.00
#
_symmetry.space_group_name_H-M   'P 1'
#
loop_
_entity.id
_entity.type
_entity.pdbx_description
1 polymer ?
#
loop_
_entity_poly.entity_id
_entity_poly.type
_entity_poly.pdbx_seq_one_letter_code
_entity_poly.pdbx_strand_id
1 'polypeptide(L)'
;RTAHRPTQPIGSDTARVLNEFCAVLWVWQIAIAANGMSLLRSYRHPLPVDPSIVHTKSERPRQSVYTYPRVLVGSDEWKSMCPAGVLVFCVFSLGFLSFLIYASAVAPRKYCTRDPRGRSFFCDSTRFCMVYFRPAKWWWCAAYNLKSIVMVLISLSPQPEFSVMAWTLTITVYALLSSWAQPWKWWLLNVLEAALSLGLLVAV
;
A
#
# COMPACT_ATOMS: atom_id res chain seq x y z
N ARG A 1 33.51 -37.26 16.87
CA ARG A 1 32.61 -36.80 15.78
C ARG A 1 32.38 -35.31 15.96
N THR A 2 33.23 -34.48 15.38
CA THR A 2 33.05 -33.03 15.33
C THR A 2 31.95 -32.72 14.33
N ALA A 3 30.84 -32.16 14.79
CA ALA A 3 29.74 -31.75 13.94
C ALA A 3 30.22 -30.59 13.06
N HIS A 4 30.41 -30.85 11.77
CA HIS A 4 30.68 -29.81 10.78
C HIS A 4 29.48 -28.87 10.76
N ARG A 5 29.62 -27.67 11.34
CA ARG A 5 28.64 -26.60 11.13
C ARG A 5 28.67 -26.28 9.64
N PRO A 6 27.56 -26.42 8.90
CA PRO A 6 27.52 -25.99 7.51
C PRO A 6 27.81 -24.48 7.50
N THR A 7 28.87 -24.11 6.79
CA THR A 7 29.21 -22.71 6.52
C THR A 7 28.00 -22.05 5.86
N GLN A 8 27.41 -21.05 6.53
CA GLN A 8 26.31 -20.30 5.95
C GLN A 8 26.79 -19.65 4.64
N PRO A 9 26.02 -19.77 3.55
CA PRO A 9 26.39 -19.18 2.28
C PRO A 9 26.42 -17.65 2.43
N ILE A 10 27.51 -17.03 1.96
CA ILE A 10 27.82 -15.58 2.04
C ILE A 10 26.70 -14.66 1.46
N GLY A 11 25.68 -15.21 0.78
CA GLY A 11 24.51 -14.48 0.30
C GLY A 11 23.27 -14.46 1.23
N SER A 12 23.30 -15.14 2.38
CA SER A 12 22.14 -15.23 3.28
C SER A 12 21.81 -13.89 3.95
N ASP A 13 22.83 -13.10 4.29
CA ASP A 13 22.65 -11.91 5.11
C ASP A 13 21.99 -10.79 4.29
N THR A 14 22.40 -10.60 3.04
CA THR A 14 21.78 -9.62 2.14
C THR A 14 20.31 -9.98 1.86
N ALA A 15 19.99 -11.25 1.63
CA ALA A 15 18.61 -11.67 1.39
C ALA A 15 17.73 -11.46 2.62
N ARG A 16 18.27 -11.70 3.82
CA ARG A 16 17.59 -11.44 5.09
C ARG A 16 17.32 -9.96 5.32
N VAL A 17 18.32 -9.10 5.12
CA VAL A 17 18.16 -7.64 5.25
C VAL A 17 17.12 -7.13 4.26
N LEU A 18 17.16 -7.59 3.01
CA LEU A 18 16.17 -7.23 2.00
C LEU A 18 14.76 -7.67 2.41
N ASN A 19 14.62 -8.88 2.94
CA ASN A 19 13.35 -9.40 3.44
C ASN A 19 12.78 -8.56 4.59
N GLU A 20 13.61 -8.22 5.58
CA GLU A 20 13.22 -7.38 6.72
C GLU A 20 12.81 -5.97 6.24
N PHE A 21 13.58 -5.37 5.33
CA PHE A 21 13.25 -4.09 4.71
C PHE A 21 11.92 -4.12 3.93
N CYS A 22 11.71 -5.15 3.09
CA CYS A 22 10.47 -5.31 2.35
C CYS A 22 9.27 -5.59 3.26
N ALA A 23 9.45 -6.29 4.38
CA ALA A 23 8.40 -6.48 5.38
C ALA A 23 7.96 -5.16 6.00
N VAL A 24 8.92 -4.31 6.38
CA VAL A 24 8.64 -2.96 6.89
C VAL A 24 7.93 -2.12 5.82
N LEU A 25 8.44 -2.13 4.59
CA LEU A 25 7.80 -1.43 3.47
C LEU A 25 6.36 -1.91 3.23
N TRP A 26 6.11 -3.22 3.31
CA TRP A 26 4.77 -3.76 3.09
C TRP A 26 3.74 -3.24 4.10
N VAL A 27 4.15 -3.10 5.37
CA VAL A 27 3.32 -2.51 6.43
C VAL A 27 3.19 -1.00 6.27
N TRP A 28 4.29 -0.31 5.96
CA TRP A 28 4.35 1.15 5.91
C TRP A 28 3.79 1.76 4.63
N GLN A 29 3.66 0.99 3.55
CA GLN A 29 3.23 1.51 2.27
C GLN A 29 1.86 2.19 2.33
N ILE A 30 0.94 1.70 3.16
CA ILE A 30 -0.38 2.34 3.33
C ILE A 30 -0.22 3.73 3.91
N ALA A 31 0.63 3.90 4.93
CA ALA A 31 0.91 5.18 5.54
C ALA A 31 1.64 6.13 4.58
N ILE A 32 2.63 5.61 3.84
CA ILE A 32 3.37 6.39 2.81
C ILE A 32 2.40 6.86 1.71
N ALA A 33 1.55 5.97 1.21
CA ALA A 33 0.55 6.30 0.19
C ALA A 33 -0.47 7.31 0.73
N ALA A 34 -1.00 7.10 1.94
CA ALA A 34 -1.96 8.01 2.55
C ALA A 34 -1.38 9.41 2.78
N ASN A 35 -0.14 9.51 3.29
CA ASN A 35 0.53 10.78 3.54
C ASN A 35 0.98 11.47 2.24
N GLY A 36 1.44 10.71 1.24
CA GLY A 36 1.78 11.27 -0.07
C GLY A 36 0.57 11.86 -0.78
N MET A 37 -0.57 11.16 -0.69
CA MET A 37 -1.82 11.56 -1.33
C MET A 37 -2.64 12.57 -0.51
N SER A 38 -2.37 12.74 0.79
CA SER A 38 -3.11 13.72 1.61
C SER A 38 -2.90 15.16 1.16
N LEU A 39 -1.80 15.46 0.46
CA LEU A 39 -1.51 16.75 -0.20
C LEU A 39 -2.51 17.09 -1.31
N LEU A 40 -3.17 16.08 -1.88
CA LEU A 40 -4.18 16.23 -2.92
C LEU A 40 -5.60 16.34 -2.34
N ARG A 41 -5.78 16.04 -1.05
CA ARG A 41 -7.07 16.25 -0.39
C ARG A 41 -7.24 17.72 -0.06
N SER A 42 -8.35 18.27 -0.51
CA SER A 42 -8.73 19.64 -0.21
C SER A 42 -10.07 19.71 0.50
N TYR A 43 -10.27 20.78 1.26
CA TYR A 43 -11.55 21.11 1.87
C TYR A 43 -11.85 22.60 1.70
N ARG A 44 -13.13 22.98 1.83
CA ARG A 44 -13.53 24.39 1.74
C ARG A 44 -12.96 25.16 2.93
N HIS A 45 -12.26 26.26 2.65
CA HIS A 45 -11.65 27.08 3.69
C HIS A 45 -12.73 27.73 4.57
N PRO A 46 -12.75 27.53 5.90
CA PRO A 46 -13.82 28.02 6.78
C PRO A 46 -13.68 29.50 7.15
N LEU A 47 -12.47 30.07 7.14
CA LEU A 47 -12.27 31.44 7.61
C LEU A 47 -12.68 32.48 6.55
N PRO A 48 -13.39 33.55 6.96
CA PRO A 48 -13.58 34.74 6.14
C PRO A 48 -12.21 35.35 5.83
N VAL A 49 -12.00 35.65 4.56
CA VAL A 49 -10.72 36.13 4.02
C VAL A 49 -10.38 37.47 4.67
N ASP A 50 -9.16 37.57 5.22
CA ASP A 50 -8.60 38.85 5.63
C ASP A 50 -8.60 39.80 4.41
N PRO A 51 -9.31 40.93 4.45
CA PRO A 51 -9.54 41.79 3.29
C PRO A 51 -8.24 42.34 2.68
N SER A 52 -7.13 42.30 3.44
CA SER A 52 -5.80 42.68 2.99
C SER A 52 -5.20 41.78 1.88
N ILE A 53 -5.75 40.57 1.65
CA ILE A 53 -5.24 39.59 0.65
C ILE A 53 -6.11 39.60 -0.64
N VAL A 54 -7.01 40.57 -0.79
CA VAL A 54 -8.00 40.64 -1.89
C VAL A 54 -7.51 41.52 -3.05
N HIS A 55 -6.56 41.03 -3.83
CA HIS A 55 -6.29 41.60 -5.16
C HIS A 55 -6.30 40.59 -6.32
N THR A 56 -6.49 39.29 -6.07
CA THR A 56 -6.66 38.31 -7.15
C THR A 56 -8.12 38.02 -7.40
N LYS A 57 -8.63 38.56 -8.51
CA LYS A 57 -9.98 38.50 -9.09
C LYS A 57 -10.45 37.07 -9.48
N SER A 58 -10.29 36.08 -8.60
CA SER A 58 -10.74 34.70 -8.81
C SER A 58 -11.98 34.42 -7.99
N GLU A 59 -13.14 34.29 -8.65
CA GLU A 59 -14.45 34.03 -8.05
C GLU A 59 -14.63 32.58 -7.54
N ARG A 60 -13.60 31.72 -7.62
CA ARG A 60 -13.72 30.32 -7.18
C ARG A 60 -13.59 30.22 -5.66
N PRO A 61 -14.41 29.39 -4.98
CA PRO A 61 -14.28 29.16 -3.55
C PRO A 61 -12.88 28.63 -3.24
N ARG A 62 -12.16 29.33 -2.35
CA ARG A 62 -10.80 28.94 -1.95
C ARG A 62 -10.84 27.60 -1.21
N GLN A 63 -9.93 26.72 -1.58
CA GLN A 63 -9.76 25.42 -0.95
C GLN A 63 -8.40 25.37 -0.25
N SER A 64 -8.36 24.76 0.94
CA SER A 64 -7.12 24.47 1.66
C SER A 64 -6.76 23.01 1.56
N VAL A 65 -5.46 22.72 1.62
CA VAL A 65 -4.95 21.35 1.76
C VAL A 65 -5.33 20.81 3.13
N TYR A 66 -5.86 19.60 3.19
CA TYR A 66 -6.36 18.98 4.43
C TYR A 66 -5.28 18.86 5.52
N THR A 67 -4.09 18.40 5.17
CA THR A 67 -2.96 18.24 6.12
C THR A 67 -2.31 19.56 6.51
N TYR A 68 -2.37 20.57 5.64
CA TYR A 68 -1.72 21.87 5.83
C TYR A 68 -2.75 22.98 5.61
N PRO A 69 -3.58 23.30 6.63
CA PRO A 69 -4.73 24.19 6.46
C PRO A 69 -4.36 25.61 6.02
N ARG A 70 -3.11 26.03 6.30
CA ARG A 70 -2.55 27.32 5.89
C ARG A 70 -2.18 27.40 4.41
N VAL A 71 -2.03 26.25 3.74
CA VAL A 71 -1.61 26.17 2.34
C VAL A 71 -2.86 26.11 1.46
N LEU A 72 -3.03 27.14 0.62
CA LEU A 72 -4.13 27.20 -0.34
C LEU A 72 -3.84 26.30 -1.55
N VAL A 73 -4.84 25.62 -2.06
CA VAL A 73 -4.73 24.84 -3.30
C VAL A 73 -4.41 25.80 -4.46
N GLY A 74 -3.34 25.51 -5.21
CA GLY A 74 -2.86 26.35 -6.31
C GLY A 74 -1.84 27.43 -5.91
N SER A 75 -1.56 27.59 -4.61
CA SER A 75 -0.41 28.38 -4.13
C SER A 75 0.92 27.83 -4.66
N ASP A 76 1.96 28.65 -4.68
CA ASP A 76 3.28 28.23 -5.17
C ASP A 76 3.91 27.20 -4.22
N GLU A 77 3.62 27.29 -2.92
CA GLU A 77 3.95 26.26 -1.94
C GLU A 77 3.30 24.91 -2.30
N TRP A 78 1.99 24.89 -2.58
CA TRP A 78 1.30 23.66 -2.98
C TRP A 78 1.85 23.08 -4.28
N LYS A 79 2.11 23.93 -5.29
CA LYS A 79 2.70 23.51 -6.57
C LYS A 79 4.08 22.90 -6.39
N SER A 80 4.87 23.37 -5.42
CA SER A 80 6.19 22.79 -5.11
C SER A 80 6.11 21.42 -4.41
N MET A 81 5.09 21.21 -3.56
CA MET A 81 4.94 19.98 -2.77
C MET A 81 4.20 18.86 -3.52
N CYS A 82 3.25 19.22 -4.39
CA CYS A 82 2.40 18.26 -5.11
C CYS A 82 3.19 17.23 -5.94
N PRO A 83 4.17 17.63 -6.78
CA PRO A 83 5.00 16.68 -7.54
C PRO A 83 5.75 15.70 -6.65
N ALA A 84 6.25 16.15 -5.49
CA ALA A 84 6.96 15.29 -4.54
C ALA A 84 6.02 14.22 -3.95
N GLY A 85 4.80 14.59 -3.58
CA GLY A 85 3.78 13.65 -3.09
C GLY A 85 3.40 12.60 -4.13
N VAL A 86 3.16 13.03 -5.37
CA VAL A 86 2.84 12.13 -6.50
C VAL A 86 4.02 11.19 -6.80
N LEU A 87 5.26 11.71 -6.79
CA LEU A 87 6.45 10.90 -7.02
C LEU A 87 6.63 9.83 -5.95
N VAL A 88 6.48 10.20 -4.66
CA VAL A 88 6.54 9.24 -3.55
C VAL A 88 5.46 8.17 -3.69
N PHE A 89 4.22 8.55 -4.02
CA PHE A 89 3.15 7.59 -4.27
C PHE A 89 3.49 6.64 -5.42
N CYS A 90 3.96 7.14 -6.56
CA CYS A 90 4.32 6.32 -7.71
C CYS A 90 5.48 5.36 -7.42
N VAL A 91 6.59 5.87 -6.88
CA VAL A 91 7.80 5.07 -6.63
C VAL A 91 7.53 4.01 -5.57
N PHE A 92 6.95 4.38 -4.44
CA PHE A 92 6.75 3.44 -3.34
C PHE A 92 5.51 2.56 -3.53
N SER A 93 4.40 3.10 -4.02
CA SER A 93 3.17 2.30 -4.12
C SER A 93 3.11 1.47 -5.39
N LEU A 94 3.28 2.10 -6.56
CA LEU A 94 3.19 1.41 -7.85
C LEU A 94 4.46 0.60 -8.14
N GLY A 95 5.63 1.11 -7.74
CA GLY A 95 6.89 0.38 -7.83
C GLY A 95 6.88 -0.88 -6.98
N PHE A 96 6.43 -0.78 -5.73
CA PHE A 96 6.33 -1.97 -4.86
C PHE A 96 5.24 -2.94 -5.32
N LEU A 97 4.08 -2.45 -5.78
CA LEU A 97 3.06 -3.31 -6.39
C LEU A 97 3.61 -4.09 -7.58
N SER A 98 4.37 -3.41 -8.46
CA SER A 98 5.01 -4.02 -9.63
C SER A 98 6.02 -5.09 -9.21
N PHE A 99 6.81 -4.82 -8.17
CA PHE A 99 7.71 -5.80 -7.56
C PHE A 99 6.95 -7.02 -7.01
N LEU A 100 5.83 -6.83 -6.32
CA LEU A 100 5.01 -7.95 -5.80
C LEU A 100 4.40 -8.79 -6.92
N ILE A 101 3.91 -8.16 -7.99
CA ILE A 101 3.39 -8.86 -9.18
C ILE A 101 4.50 -9.69 -9.82
N TYR A 102 5.68 -9.08 -10.04
CA TYR A 102 6.85 -9.77 -10.57
C TYR A 102 7.25 -10.96 -9.69
N ALA A 103 7.39 -10.75 -8.38
CA ALA A 103 7.74 -11.81 -7.43
C ALA A 103 6.72 -12.96 -7.47
N SER A 104 5.43 -12.64 -7.51
CA SER A 104 4.34 -13.63 -7.57
C SER A 104 4.34 -14.43 -8.89
N ALA A 105 4.62 -13.77 -10.01
CA ALA A 105 4.68 -14.43 -11.33
C ALA A 105 5.92 -15.33 -11.48
N VAL A 106 7.05 -14.92 -10.91
CA VAL A 106 8.33 -15.63 -11.03
C VAL A 106 8.49 -16.73 -9.97
N ALA A 107 7.80 -16.62 -8.83
CA ALA A 107 7.95 -17.54 -7.71
C ALA A 107 7.74 -19.02 -8.07
N PRO A 108 6.71 -19.44 -8.83
CA PRO A 108 6.54 -20.85 -9.19
C PRO A 108 7.74 -21.45 -9.92
N ARG A 109 8.39 -20.66 -10.79
CA ARG A 109 9.58 -21.10 -11.55
C ARG A 109 10.82 -21.16 -10.65
N LYS A 110 11.05 -20.11 -9.84
CA LYS A 110 12.25 -20.00 -9.00
C LYS A 110 12.26 -20.98 -7.83
N TYR A 111 11.10 -21.25 -7.22
CA TYR A 111 11.00 -22.24 -6.13
C TYR A 111 11.24 -23.68 -6.61
N CYS A 112 10.98 -23.98 -7.87
CA CYS A 112 11.22 -25.29 -8.49
C CYS A 112 12.59 -25.42 -9.16
N THR A 113 13.39 -24.35 -9.21
CA THR A 113 14.69 -24.37 -9.90
C THR A 113 15.69 -25.27 -9.15
N ARG A 114 16.49 -26.05 -9.90
CA ARG A 114 17.52 -26.95 -9.35
C ARG A 114 18.75 -26.23 -8.82
N ASP A 115 19.01 -25.00 -9.26
CA ASP A 115 20.10 -24.16 -8.75
C ASP A 115 19.84 -23.78 -7.28
N PRO A 116 20.61 -24.31 -6.31
CA PRO A 116 20.38 -24.08 -4.89
C PRO A 116 20.70 -22.63 -4.49
N ARG A 117 21.64 -21.95 -5.16
CA ARG A 117 22.07 -20.60 -4.79
C ARG A 117 21.01 -19.57 -5.17
N GLY A 118 20.58 -19.58 -6.43
CA GLY A 118 19.53 -18.68 -6.90
C GLY A 118 18.19 -18.91 -6.19
N ARG A 119 17.89 -20.17 -5.86
CA ARG A 119 16.68 -20.53 -5.10
C ARG A 119 16.71 -19.97 -3.68
N SER A 120 17.79 -20.18 -2.91
CA SER A 120 17.87 -19.70 -1.53
C SER A 120 17.72 -18.18 -1.47
N PHE A 121 18.46 -17.45 -2.30
CA PHE A 121 18.40 -15.99 -2.32
C PHE A 121 16.98 -15.47 -2.62
N PHE A 122 16.30 -16.03 -3.62
CA PHE A 122 14.93 -15.65 -3.95
C PHE A 122 13.95 -15.99 -2.83
N CYS A 123 14.00 -17.24 -2.32
CA CYS A 123 13.13 -17.68 -1.23
C CYS A 123 13.29 -16.81 0.03
N ASP A 124 14.52 -16.45 0.38
CA ASP A 124 14.82 -15.66 1.56
C ASP A 124 14.37 -14.21 1.38
N SER A 125 14.64 -13.59 0.22
CA SER A 125 14.25 -12.19 -0.07
C SER A 125 12.74 -11.98 -0.22
N THR A 126 12.01 -12.95 -0.76
CA THR A 126 10.54 -12.86 -0.92
C THR A 126 9.76 -13.49 0.24
N ARG A 127 10.45 -13.90 1.32
CA ARG A 127 9.83 -14.63 2.42
C ARG A 127 8.73 -13.83 3.11
N PHE A 128 8.89 -12.51 3.23
CA PHE A 128 7.98 -11.60 3.94
C PHE A 128 6.55 -11.67 3.39
N CYS A 129 6.39 -11.84 2.08
CA CYS A 129 5.08 -11.98 1.46
C CYS A 129 4.71 -13.45 1.29
N MET A 130 5.62 -14.27 0.76
CA MET A 130 5.27 -15.63 0.30
C MET A 130 5.05 -16.64 1.42
N VAL A 131 5.59 -16.41 2.63
CA VAL A 131 5.52 -17.40 3.73
C VAL A 131 4.11 -17.54 4.31
N TYR A 132 3.29 -16.50 4.22
CA TYR A 132 1.96 -16.46 4.82
C TYR A 132 0.86 -17.03 3.90
N PHE A 133 1.07 -16.93 2.59
CA PHE A 133 0.10 -17.36 1.58
C PHE A 133 0.35 -18.79 1.11
N ARG A 134 -0.71 -19.45 0.64
CA ARG A 134 -0.60 -20.75 -0.04
C ARG A 134 0.15 -20.56 -1.37
N PRO A 135 1.02 -21.48 -1.79
CA PRO A 135 1.78 -21.33 -3.05
C PRO A 135 0.93 -21.09 -4.29
N ALA A 136 -0.24 -21.73 -4.38
CA ALA A 136 -1.19 -21.53 -5.48
C ALA A 136 -1.84 -20.12 -5.50
N LYS A 137 -1.69 -19.34 -4.42
CA LYS A 137 -2.34 -18.05 -4.19
C LYS A 137 -1.33 -16.94 -3.85
N TRP A 138 -0.06 -17.08 -4.24
CA TRP A 138 0.96 -16.05 -3.99
C TRP A 138 0.65 -14.69 -4.60
N TRP A 139 -0.07 -14.66 -5.73
CA TRP A 139 -0.58 -13.43 -6.35
C TRP A 139 -1.50 -12.62 -5.42
N TRP A 140 -2.02 -13.22 -4.35
CA TRP A 140 -2.86 -12.54 -3.38
C TRP A 140 -2.13 -11.42 -2.63
N CYS A 141 -0.80 -11.49 -2.50
CA CYS A 141 -0.03 -10.39 -1.91
C CYS A 141 -0.18 -9.09 -2.73
N ALA A 142 -0.14 -9.20 -4.07
CA ALA A 142 -0.38 -8.07 -4.94
C ALA A 142 -1.84 -7.59 -4.87
N ALA A 143 -2.81 -8.51 -4.77
CA ALA A 143 -4.23 -8.16 -4.62
C ALA A 143 -4.50 -7.39 -3.30
N TYR A 144 -3.93 -7.86 -2.19
CA TYR A 144 -3.97 -7.17 -0.90
C TYR A 144 -3.40 -5.76 -1.00
N ASN A 145 -2.27 -5.61 -1.69
CA ASN A 145 -1.61 -4.32 -1.87
C ASN A 145 -2.43 -3.37 -2.77
N LEU A 146 -2.97 -3.89 -3.87
CA LEU A 146 -3.84 -3.16 -4.78
C LEU A 146 -5.08 -2.62 -4.06
N LYS A 147 -5.71 -3.43 -3.20
CA LYS A 147 -6.83 -2.98 -2.34
C LYS A 147 -6.45 -1.75 -1.53
N SER A 148 -5.30 -1.77 -0.87
CA SER A 148 -4.83 -0.64 -0.05
C SER A 148 -4.61 0.62 -0.89
N ILE A 149 -4.04 0.47 -2.09
CA ILE A 149 -3.86 1.59 -3.04
C ILE A 149 -5.23 2.16 -3.45
N VAL A 150 -6.17 1.31 -3.84
CA VAL A 150 -7.54 1.71 -4.22
C VAL A 150 -8.22 2.45 -3.06
N MET A 151 -8.11 1.96 -1.84
CA MET A 151 -8.68 2.62 -0.67
C MET A 151 -8.11 4.03 -0.46
N VAL A 152 -6.79 4.22 -0.62
CA VAL A 152 -6.14 5.54 -0.55
C VAL A 152 -6.66 6.47 -1.65
N LEU A 153 -6.82 5.97 -2.88
CA LEU A 153 -7.31 6.75 -4.02
C LEU A 153 -8.77 7.17 -3.85
N ILE A 154 -9.66 6.28 -3.39
CA ILE A 154 -11.08 6.62 -3.13
C ILE A 154 -11.18 7.78 -2.15
N SER A 155 -10.31 7.77 -1.15
CA SER A 155 -10.21 8.73 -0.07
C SER A 155 -9.81 10.14 -0.55
N LEU A 156 -9.38 10.30 -1.80
CA LEU A 156 -9.12 11.60 -2.44
C LEU A 156 -10.37 12.27 -2.99
N SER A 157 -11.48 11.54 -3.09
CA SER A 157 -12.71 12.11 -3.62
C SER A 157 -13.18 13.26 -2.71
N PRO A 158 -13.54 14.42 -3.29
CA PRO A 158 -14.08 15.54 -2.52
C PRO A 158 -15.50 15.28 -2.02
N GLN A 159 -16.18 14.25 -2.54
CA GLN A 159 -17.53 13.88 -2.17
C GLN A 159 -17.49 12.77 -1.10
N PRO A 160 -17.92 13.04 0.15
CA PRO A 160 -17.85 12.06 1.22
C PRO A 160 -18.78 10.86 0.97
N GLU A 161 -19.98 11.10 0.43
CA GLU A 161 -20.95 10.05 0.10
C GLU A 161 -20.38 9.03 -0.90
N PHE A 162 -19.76 9.52 -1.97
CA PHE A 162 -19.08 8.67 -2.95
C PHE A 162 -17.92 7.89 -2.31
N SER A 163 -17.15 8.54 -1.44
CA SER A 163 -16.00 7.91 -0.76
C SER A 163 -16.43 6.74 0.12
N VAL A 164 -17.48 6.92 0.91
CA VAL A 164 -18.09 5.90 1.77
C VAL A 164 -18.61 4.75 0.91
N MET A 165 -19.41 5.03 -0.11
CA MET A 165 -19.98 4.00 -0.99
C MET A 165 -18.89 3.18 -1.70
N ALA A 166 -17.86 3.85 -2.23
CA ALA A 166 -16.75 3.18 -2.91
C ALA A 166 -15.86 2.38 -1.94
N TRP A 167 -15.65 2.85 -0.69
CA TRP A 167 -14.99 2.08 0.35
C TRP A 167 -15.76 0.81 0.70
N THR A 168 -17.06 0.92 0.97
CA THR A 168 -17.94 -0.22 1.27
C THR A 168 -17.92 -1.24 0.15
N LEU A 169 -18.03 -0.80 -1.11
CA LEU A 169 -17.95 -1.67 -2.28
C LEU A 169 -16.60 -2.39 -2.37
N THR A 170 -15.49 -1.65 -2.20
CA THR A 170 -14.14 -2.21 -2.29
C THR A 170 -13.89 -3.26 -1.20
N ILE A 171 -14.27 -2.96 0.04
CA ILE A 171 -14.12 -3.89 1.17
C ILE A 171 -15.00 -5.13 0.96
N THR A 172 -16.25 -4.95 0.50
CA THR A 172 -17.17 -6.07 0.24
C THR A 172 -16.63 -6.99 -0.85
N VAL A 173 -16.22 -6.45 -1.99
CA VAL A 173 -15.64 -7.24 -3.10
C VAL A 173 -14.38 -7.98 -2.62
N TYR A 174 -13.50 -7.31 -1.89
CA TYR A 174 -12.30 -7.95 -1.35
C TYR A 174 -12.63 -9.06 -0.35
N ALA A 175 -13.58 -8.84 0.56
CA ALA A 175 -13.99 -9.82 1.57
C ALA A 175 -14.61 -11.08 0.92
N LEU A 176 -15.44 -10.90 -0.11
CA LEU A 176 -16.01 -12.01 -0.89
C LEU A 176 -14.91 -12.80 -1.60
N LEU A 177 -14.00 -12.11 -2.29
CA LEU A 177 -12.89 -12.76 -2.98
C LEU A 177 -11.95 -13.47 -1.99
N SER A 178 -11.64 -12.89 -0.83
CA SER A 178 -10.79 -13.52 0.18
C SER A 178 -11.47 -14.76 0.78
N SER A 179 -12.75 -14.65 1.11
CA SER A 179 -13.55 -15.77 1.64
C SER A 179 -13.64 -16.93 0.65
N TRP A 180 -13.74 -16.64 -0.66
CA TRP A 180 -13.73 -17.66 -1.71
C TRP A 180 -12.32 -18.24 -1.95
N ALA A 181 -11.29 -17.40 -2.03
CA ALA A 181 -9.95 -17.84 -2.39
C ALA A 181 -9.19 -18.53 -1.25
N GLN A 182 -9.52 -18.20 0.01
CA GLN A 182 -8.87 -18.67 1.24
C GLN A 182 -7.33 -18.60 1.12
N PRO A 183 -6.75 -17.41 0.89
CA PRO A 183 -5.37 -17.25 0.47
C PRO A 183 -4.35 -17.62 1.54
N TRP A 184 -4.72 -17.49 2.82
CA TRP A 184 -3.81 -17.74 3.93
C TRP A 184 -3.58 -19.23 4.14
N LYS A 185 -2.34 -19.57 4.52
CA LYS A 185 -1.97 -20.95 4.86
C LYS A 185 -2.74 -21.46 6.09
N TRP A 186 -2.94 -20.58 7.08
CA TRP A 186 -3.60 -20.91 8.34
C TRP A 186 -5.08 -20.49 8.26
N TRP A 187 -6.00 -21.42 8.53
CA TRP A 187 -7.44 -21.14 8.46
C TRP A 187 -7.87 -19.99 9.37
N LEU A 188 -7.25 -19.88 10.56
CA LEU A 188 -7.52 -18.82 11.53
C LEU A 188 -7.27 -17.42 10.95
N LEU A 189 -6.26 -17.24 10.09
CA LEU A 189 -5.99 -15.95 9.45
C LEU A 189 -7.07 -15.57 8.43
N ASN A 190 -7.66 -16.56 7.73
CA ASN A 190 -8.79 -16.29 6.85
C ASN A 190 -10.03 -15.86 7.66
N VAL A 191 -10.29 -16.51 8.79
CA VAL A 191 -11.39 -16.14 9.70
C VAL A 191 -11.17 -14.74 10.29
N LEU A 192 -9.95 -14.44 10.73
CA LEU A 192 -9.59 -13.12 11.25
C LEU A 192 -9.74 -12.04 10.17
N GLU A 193 -9.29 -12.29 8.95
CA GLU A 193 -9.45 -11.32 7.85
C GLU A 193 -10.92 -11.09 7.49
N ALA A 194 -11.75 -12.15 7.49
CA ALA A 194 -13.19 -12.02 7.29
C ALA A 194 -13.85 -11.22 8.42
N ALA A 195 -13.49 -11.49 9.68
CA ALA A 195 -14.00 -10.77 10.84
C ALA A 195 -13.58 -9.29 10.83
N LEU A 196 -12.33 -8.98 10.50
CA LEU A 196 -11.84 -7.61 10.37
C LEU A 196 -12.53 -6.87 9.22
N SER A 197 -12.75 -7.53 8.09
CA SER A 197 -13.45 -6.95 6.95
C SER A 197 -14.91 -6.64 7.29
N LEU A 198 -15.59 -7.54 8.00
CA LEU A 198 -16.95 -7.33 8.49
C LEU A 198 -17.01 -6.19 9.53
N GLY A 199 -16.06 -6.16 10.48
CA GLY A 199 -15.95 -5.08 11.45
C GLY A 199 -15.75 -3.71 10.80
N LEU A 200 -14.92 -3.64 9.75
CA LEU A 200 -14.75 -2.42 8.95
C LEU A 200 -16.03 -2.03 8.21
N LEU A 201 -16.80 -2.98 7.67
CA LEU A 201 -18.07 -2.69 7.00
C LEU A 201 -19.14 -2.15 7.96
N VAL A 202 -19.14 -2.59 9.22
CA VAL A 202 -20.06 -2.08 10.25
C VAL A 202 -19.63 -0.68 10.75
N ALA A 203 -18.34 -0.38 10.71
CA ALA A 203 -17.79 0.89 11.17
C ALA A 203 -17.92 2.04 10.14
N VAL A 204 -18.11 1.70 8.87
CA VAL A 204 -18.30 2.64 7.75
C VAL A 204 -19.77 3.03 7.62
#